data_AF-A0AB38S7N5-F1
#
_entry.id   AF-A0AB38S7N5-F1
#
_cell.length_a   1.000
_cell.length_b   1.000
_cell.length_c   1.000
_cell.angle_alpha   90.00
_cell.angle_beta   90.00
_cell.angle_gamma   90.00
#
_symmetry.space_group_name_H-M   'P 1'
#
loop_
_entity.id
_entity.type
_entity.pdbx_description
1 polymer ?
#
loop_
_entity_poly.entity_id
_entity_poly.type
_entity_poly.pdbx_seq_one_letter_code
_entity_poly.pdbx_strand_id
1 'polypeptide(L)'
;MPQASTFAARGLLARRQVRAAGIGIDRELGGTVPEEWSADILTVSVNAPMFTEVELFDRRSRTLILTDLVQNIDPTARKAIMSPEVYLDRAEHYRGAKATATDSFSRHHLEAMERSYRTLAESEAALRRSSAVDARGK
;
A
#
# COMPACT_ATOMS: atom_id res chain seq x y z
N MET A 1 5.69 -13.13 -28.65
CA MET A 1 5.58 -12.93 -27.19
C MET A 1 4.37 -13.71 -26.72
N PRO A 2 4.42 -14.50 -25.63
CA PRO A 2 3.18 -15.02 -25.04
C PRO A 2 2.26 -13.84 -24.72
N GLN A 3 0.95 -13.98 -24.93
CA GLN A 3 -0.01 -12.97 -24.52
C GLN A 3 -0.01 -12.90 -22.99
N ALA A 4 0.70 -11.91 -22.44
CA ALA A 4 0.66 -11.63 -21.02
C ALA A 4 -0.65 -10.89 -20.70
N SER A 5 -1.39 -11.38 -19.69
CA SER A 5 -2.53 -10.64 -19.16
C SER A 5 -2.07 -9.52 -18.23
N THR A 6 -2.63 -8.34 -18.41
CA THR A 6 -2.34 -7.14 -17.62
C THR A 6 -3.46 -6.91 -16.61
N PHE A 7 -3.08 -6.86 -15.34
CA PHE A 7 -3.97 -6.57 -14.22
C PHE A 7 -3.64 -5.24 -13.57
N ALA A 8 -4.65 -4.58 -12.99
CA ALA A 8 -4.48 -3.29 -12.33
C ALA A 8 -5.29 -3.19 -11.03
N ALA A 9 -4.87 -2.34 -10.11
CA ALA A 9 -5.71 -1.93 -8.98
C ALA A 9 -7.04 -1.32 -9.46
N ARG A 10 -8.11 -1.56 -8.67
CA ARG A 10 -9.44 -1.01 -8.95
C ARG A 10 -9.42 0.50 -9.17
N GLY A 11 -10.10 0.95 -10.24
CA GLY A 11 -10.24 2.36 -10.61
C GLY A 11 -9.11 2.91 -11.47
N LEU A 12 -8.06 2.13 -11.75
CA LEU A 12 -6.95 2.56 -12.60
C LEU A 12 -7.40 2.72 -14.07
N LEU A 13 -8.30 1.85 -14.57
CA LEU A 13 -8.88 1.95 -15.92
C LEU A 13 -9.57 3.29 -16.17
N ALA A 14 -10.18 3.86 -15.14
CA ALA A 14 -10.91 5.11 -15.24
C ALA A 14 -9.99 6.34 -15.24
N ARG A 15 -8.71 6.21 -14.88
CA ARG A 15 -7.80 7.35 -14.79
C ARG A 15 -7.48 7.91 -16.18
N ARG A 16 -7.66 9.23 -16.34
CA ARG A 16 -7.44 9.94 -17.61
C ARG A 16 -6.03 9.71 -18.17
N GLN A 17 -5.02 9.70 -17.31
CA GLN A 17 -3.61 9.49 -17.70
C GLN A 17 -3.39 8.09 -18.28
N VAL A 18 -4.02 7.06 -17.68
CA VAL A 18 -3.92 5.66 -18.14
C VAL A 18 -4.57 5.50 -19.51
N ARG A 19 -5.75 6.09 -19.68
CA ARG A 19 -6.45 6.11 -20.98
C ARG A 19 -5.67 6.86 -22.05
N ALA A 20 -5.06 7.99 -21.70
CA ALA A 20 -4.23 8.77 -22.62
C ALA A 20 -2.95 8.03 -23.03
N ALA A 21 -2.39 7.20 -22.15
CA ALA A 21 -1.21 6.40 -22.41
C ALA A 21 -1.48 5.14 -23.27
N GLY A 22 -2.75 4.79 -23.52
CA GLY A 22 -3.10 3.63 -24.35
C GLY A 22 -2.70 2.27 -23.75
N ILE A 23 -2.57 2.19 -22.41
CA ILE A 23 -2.20 0.94 -21.73
C ILE A 23 -3.37 -0.04 -21.81
N GLY A 24 -3.14 -1.21 -22.40
CA GLY A 24 -4.11 -2.31 -22.41
C GLY A 24 -4.16 -3.01 -21.05
N ILE A 25 -5.15 -2.68 -20.23
CA ILE A 25 -5.45 -3.38 -18.98
C ILE A 25 -6.58 -4.37 -19.28
N ASP A 26 -6.34 -5.66 -19.06
CA ASP A 26 -7.33 -6.71 -19.33
C ASP A 26 -8.35 -6.79 -18.19
N ARG A 27 -7.90 -6.68 -16.94
CA ARG A 27 -8.74 -6.86 -15.75
C ARG A 27 -8.29 -5.98 -14.58
N GLU A 28 -9.25 -5.50 -13.79
CA GLU A 28 -8.95 -4.89 -12.49
C GLU A 28 -9.04 -5.93 -11.36
N LEU A 29 -8.11 -5.86 -10.42
CA LEU A 29 -8.13 -6.60 -9.17
C LEU A 29 -8.95 -5.80 -8.15
N GLY A 30 -10.15 -6.31 -7.87
CA GLY A 30 -11.07 -5.79 -6.88
C GLY A 30 -10.99 -6.54 -5.54
N GLY A 31 -12.03 -6.44 -4.73
CA GLY A 31 -12.12 -7.10 -3.42
C GLY A 31 -12.24 -8.63 -3.46
N THR A 32 -12.17 -9.24 -4.65
CA THR A 32 -12.25 -10.69 -4.87
C THR A 32 -11.09 -11.14 -5.75
N VAL A 33 -10.38 -12.18 -5.31
CA VAL A 33 -9.30 -12.82 -6.05
C VAL A 33 -9.88 -13.49 -7.32
N PRO A 34 -9.22 -13.37 -8.50
CA PRO A 34 -9.59 -14.14 -9.68
C PRO A 34 -9.64 -15.65 -9.40
N GLU A 35 -10.64 -16.35 -9.95
CA GLU A 35 -10.87 -17.77 -9.66
C GLU A 35 -9.64 -18.63 -9.98
N GLU A 36 -8.97 -18.34 -11.10
CA GLU A 36 -7.77 -19.05 -11.55
C GLU A 36 -6.57 -18.95 -10.59
N TRP A 37 -6.60 -17.97 -9.67
CA TRP A 37 -5.53 -17.74 -8.69
C TRP A 37 -5.96 -18.09 -7.27
N SER A 38 -7.26 -18.24 -7.02
CA SER A 38 -7.85 -18.34 -5.68
C SER A 38 -7.30 -19.50 -4.82
N ALA A 39 -6.81 -20.56 -5.46
CA ALA A 39 -6.20 -21.70 -4.78
C ALA A 39 -4.86 -21.35 -4.12
N ASP A 40 -4.03 -20.55 -4.81
CA ASP A 40 -2.63 -20.33 -4.46
C ASP A 40 -2.33 -18.90 -4.00
N ILE A 41 -3.12 -17.94 -4.46
CA ILE A 41 -2.89 -16.51 -4.26
C ILE A 41 -4.01 -15.90 -3.42
N LEU A 42 -3.61 -15.01 -2.52
CA LEU A 42 -4.50 -14.09 -1.86
C LEU A 42 -4.19 -12.67 -2.33
N THR A 43 -5.22 -11.89 -2.61
CA THR A 43 -5.09 -10.46 -2.91
C THR A 43 -5.60 -9.63 -1.74
N VAL A 44 -4.82 -8.65 -1.31
CA VAL A 44 -5.24 -7.65 -0.32
C VAL A 44 -5.27 -6.29 -1.02
N SER A 45 -6.42 -5.62 -1.00
CA SER A 45 -6.54 -4.26 -1.53
C SER A 45 -6.32 -3.23 -0.41
N VAL A 46 -5.32 -2.38 -0.59
CA VAL A 46 -5.04 -1.25 0.29
C VAL A 46 -5.62 0.01 -0.35
N ASN A 47 -6.62 0.63 0.29
CA ASN A 47 -7.26 1.83 -0.22
C ASN A 47 -6.86 3.06 0.61
N ALA A 48 -6.21 4.03 -0.03
CA ALA A 48 -5.86 5.31 0.54
C ALA A 48 -6.54 6.46 -0.25
N PRO A 49 -6.70 7.65 0.34
CA PRO A 49 -7.34 8.79 -0.36
C PRO A 49 -6.69 9.18 -1.70
N MET A 50 -5.40 8.88 -1.87
CA MET A 50 -4.61 9.27 -3.05
C MET A 50 -4.27 8.10 -4.00
N PHE A 51 -4.38 6.86 -3.52
CA PHE A 51 -4.02 5.68 -4.30
C PHE A 51 -4.74 4.43 -3.80
N THR A 52 -4.85 3.44 -4.68
CA THR A 52 -5.24 2.08 -4.35
C THR A 52 -4.07 1.19 -4.75
N GLU A 53 -3.73 0.24 -3.88
CA GLU A 53 -2.68 -0.76 -4.07
C GLU A 53 -3.28 -2.16 -3.92
N VAL A 54 -2.68 -3.12 -4.63
CA VAL A 54 -3.01 -4.53 -4.51
C VAL A 54 -1.75 -5.31 -4.17
N GLU A 55 -1.79 -5.99 -3.03
CA GLU A 55 -0.73 -6.89 -2.58
C GLU A 55 -1.11 -8.34 -2.91
N LEU A 56 -0.16 -9.11 -3.45
CA LEU A 56 -0.31 -10.52 -3.77
C LEU A 56 0.50 -11.36 -2.80
N PHE A 57 -0.16 -12.32 -2.15
CA PHE A 57 0.47 -13.25 -1.20
C PHE A 57 0.34 -14.70 -1.67
N ASP A 58 1.39 -15.48 -1.46
CA ASP A 58 1.33 -16.93 -1.56
C ASP A 58 0.58 -17.49 -0.34
N ARG A 59 -0.55 -18.18 -0.58
CA ARG A 59 -1.41 -18.70 0.49
C ARG A 59 -0.71 -19.77 1.32
N ARG A 60 0.12 -20.60 0.70
CA ARG A 60 0.75 -21.75 1.34
C ARG A 60 1.82 -21.32 2.34
N SER A 61 2.71 -20.43 1.93
CA SER A 61 3.81 -19.93 2.76
C SER A 61 3.46 -18.67 3.55
N ARG A 62 2.35 -18.00 3.23
CA ARG A 62 1.96 -16.70 3.79
C ARG A 62 2.99 -15.60 3.51
N THR A 63 3.67 -15.69 2.37
CA THR A 63 4.72 -14.76 1.96
C THR A 63 4.18 -13.75 0.95
N LEU A 64 4.57 -12.49 1.10
CA LEU A 64 4.31 -11.44 0.10
C LEU A 64 5.10 -11.77 -1.19
N ILE A 65 4.39 -11.88 -2.31
CA ILE A 65 4.97 -12.11 -3.63
C ILE A 65 5.28 -10.78 -4.32
N LEU A 66 4.31 -9.86 -4.33
CA LEU A 66 4.38 -8.61 -5.08
C LEU A 66 3.47 -7.54 -4.47
N THR A 67 3.91 -6.29 -4.53
CA THR A 67 3.08 -5.09 -4.33
C THR A 67 3.17 -4.26 -5.61
N ASP A 68 2.05 -3.67 -6.04
CA ASP A 68 1.99 -2.87 -7.26
C ASP A 68 2.45 -1.41 -7.05
N LEU A 69 2.92 -1.07 -5.86
CA LEU A 69 3.28 0.30 -5.50
C LEU A 69 4.76 0.47 -5.14
N VAL A 70 5.50 1.13 -6.04
CA VAL A 70 6.79 1.76 -5.72
C VAL A 70 6.57 3.27 -5.62
N GLN A 71 6.55 3.81 -4.40
CA GLN A 71 6.29 5.24 -4.18
C GLN A 71 7.56 6.09 -4.36
N ASN A 72 7.71 6.75 -5.51
CA ASN A 72 8.69 7.83 -5.69
C ASN A 72 8.00 9.18 -5.46
N ILE A 73 7.99 9.64 -4.21
CA ILE A 73 7.30 10.88 -3.81
C ILE A 73 8.35 11.99 -3.66
N ASP A 74 8.10 13.13 -4.31
CA ASP A 74 8.90 14.34 -4.15
C ASP A 74 9.04 14.71 -2.65
N PRO A 75 10.24 15.06 -2.15
CA PRO A 75 10.47 15.34 -0.73
C PRO A 75 9.59 16.44 -0.13
N THR A 76 9.18 17.44 -0.93
CA THR A 76 8.32 18.54 -0.45
C THR A 76 6.85 18.12 -0.39
N ALA A 77 6.36 17.42 -1.41
CA ALA A 77 5.03 16.80 -1.40
C ALA A 77 4.92 15.73 -0.30
N ARG A 78 6.00 14.97 -0.06
CA ARG A 78 6.11 13.98 1.00
C ARG A 78 5.90 14.58 2.38
N LYS A 79 6.50 15.73 2.69
CA LYS A 79 6.33 16.39 4.00
C LYS A 79 4.89 16.83 4.26
N ALA A 80 4.18 17.27 3.22
CA ALA A 80 2.79 17.71 3.31
C ALA A 80 1.80 16.54 3.41
N ILE A 81 2.06 15.42 2.72
CA ILE A 81 1.14 14.29 2.58
C ILE A 81 1.41 13.18 3.62
N MET A 82 2.65 13.09 4.13
CA MET A 82 3.11 12.01 5.01
C MET A 82 3.74 12.56 6.28
N SER A 83 2.91 13.15 7.15
CA SER A 83 3.34 13.56 8.48
C SER A 83 3.38 12.37 9.46
N PRO A 84 4.14 12.47 10.58
CA PRO A 84 4.09 11.47 11.63
C PRO A 84 2.66 11.19 12.10
N GLU A 85 1.82 12.23 12.20
CA GLU A 85 0.42 12.11 12.61
C GLU A 85 -0.39 11.29 11.60
N VAL A 86 -0.19 11.51 10.30
CA VAL A 86 -0.85 10.72 9.24
C VAL A 86 -0.45 9.24 9.30
N TYR A 87 0.83 8.96 9.58
CA TYR A 87 1.30 7.58 9.74
C TYR A 87 0.76 6.92 11.03
N LEU A 88 0.67 7.67 12.13
CA LEU A 88 0.08 7.16 13.38
C LEU A 88 -1.42 6.90 13.24
N ASP A 89 -2.16 7.77 12.57
CA ASP A 89 -3.58 7.56 12.27
C ASP A 89 -3.81 6.27 11.47
N ARG A 90 -2.96 6.03 10.46
CA ARG A 90 -2.95 4.74 9.73
C ARG A 90 -2.60 3.56 10.63
N ALA A 91 -1.61 3.68 11.50
CA ALA A 91 -1.28 2.60 12.43
C ALA A 91 -2.46 2.26 13.35
N GLU A 92 -3.20 3.25 13.85
CA GLU A 92 -4.42 3.02 14.64
C GLU A 92 -5.55 2.43 13.79
N HIS A 93 -5.68 2.83 12.53
CA HIS A 93 -6.62 2.19 11.60
C HIS A 93 -6.34 0.68 11.46
N TYR A 94 -5.09 0.29 11.21
CA TYR A 94 -4.71 -1.12 11.12
C TYR A 94 -4.85 -1.87 12.44
N ARG A 95 -4.58 -1.21 13.58
CA ARG A 95 -4.86 -1.77 14.91
C ARG A 95 -6.35 -2.08 15.08
N GLY A 96 -7.22 -1.15 14.70
CA GLY A 96 -8.68 -1.33 14.75
C GLY A 96 -9.15 -2.47 13.84
N ALA A 97 -8.66 -2.51 12.59
CA ALA A 97 -8.97 -3.59 11.65
C ALA A 97 -8.46 -4.95 12.15
N LYS A 98 -7.29 -5.00 12.77
CA LYS A 98 -6.73 -6.23 13.38
C LYS A 98 -7.65 -6.78 14.48
N ALA A 99 -8.27 -5.91 15.27
CA ALA A 99 -9.17 -6.32 16.34
C ALA A 99 -10.46 -6.99 15.82
N THR A 100 -10.88 -6.70 14.58
CA THR A 100 -12.08 -7.27 13.96
C THR A 100 -11.79 -8.44 13.02
N ALA A 101 -10.52 -8.67 12.65
CA ALA A 101 -10.13 -9.76 11.78
C ALA A 101 -10.40 -11.14 12.40
N THR A 102 -11.03 -12.03 11.62
CA THR A 102 -11.47 -13.36 12.07
C THR A 102 -10.41 -14.44 11.88
N ASP A 103 -9.53 -14.28 10.89
CA ASP A 103 -8.50 -15.27 10.54
C ASP A 103 -7.08 -14.82 10.99
N SER A 104 -6.21 -15.81 11.21
CA SER A 104 -4.86 -15.57 11.72
C SER A 104 -3.95 -14.86 10.72
N PHE A 105 -4.19 -15.04 9.42
CA PHE A 105 -3.39 -14.42 8.38
C PHE A 105 -3.66 -12.92 8.31
N SER A 106 -4.93 -12.53 8.21
CA SER A 106 -5.33 -11.12 8.20
C SER A 106 -4.86 -10.41 9.47
N ARG A 107 -4.97 -11.04 10.65
CA ARG A 107 -4.41 -10.46 11.89
C ARG A 107 -2.91 -10.23 11.79
N HIS A 108 -2.15 -11.19 11.29
CA HIS A 108 -0.70 -11.09 11.18
C HIS A 108 -0.28 -9.98 10.19
N HIS A 109 -0.93 -9.92 9.03
CA HIS A 109 -0.69 -8.88 8.04
C HIS A 109 -1.03 -7.49 8.60
N LEU A 110 -2.20 -7.31 9.21
CA LEU A 110 -2.62 -6.03 9.80
C LEU A 110 -1.70 -5.60 10.96
N GLU A 111 -1.16 -6.55 11.72
CA GLU A 111 -0.14 -6.26 12.74
C GLU A 111 1.19 -5.80 12.11
N ALA A 112 1.63 -6.43 11.02
CA ALA A 112 2.82 -6.02 10.29
C ALA A 112 2.64 -4.59 9.71
N MET A 113 1.46 -4.28 9.19
CA MET A 113 1.13 -2.94 8.71
C MET A 113 1.09 -1.91 9.85
N GLU A 114 0.44 -2.23 10.97
CA GLU A 114 0.45 -1.36 12.17
C GLU A 114 1.89 -1.02 12.59
N ARG A 115 2.76 -2.04 12.72
CA ARG A 115 4.16 -1.86 13.12
C ARG A 115 4.92 -0.99 12.11
N SER A 116 4.77 -1.28 10.83
CA SER A 116 5.44 -0.54 9.74
C SER A 116 5.08 0.94 9.76
N TYR A 117 3.80 1.26 9.93
CA TYR A 117 3.34 2.65 9.99
C TYR A 117 3.82 3.39 11.23
N ARG A 118 3.95 2.72 12.39
CA ARG A 118 4.58 3.33 13.58
C ARG A 118 6.05 3.65 13.33
N THR A 119 6.81 2.71 12.74
CA THR A 119 8.22 2.94 12.40
C THR A 119 8.40 4.09 11.41
N LEU A 120 7.52 4.21 10.41
CA LEU A 120 7.53 5.35 9.49
C LEU A 120 7.24 6.68 10.20
N ALA A 121 6.30 6.70 11.14
CA ALA A 121 6.02 7.90 11.94
C ALA A 121 7.23 8.34 12.77
N GLU A 122 7.89 7.40 13.46
CA GLU A 122 9.08 7.66 14.26
C GLU A 122 10.23 8.19 13.40
N SER A 123 10.45 7.56 12.24
CA SER A 123 11.49 7.94 11.29
C SER A 123 11.26 9.37 10.75
N GLU A 124 10.04 9.69 10.33
CA GLU A 124 9.69 11.02 9.83
C GLU A 124 9.83 12.08 10.93
N ALA A 125 9.41 11.77 12.17
CA ALA A 125 9.59 12.68 13.29
C ALA A 125 11.08 12.95 13.59
N ALA A 126 11.92 11.92 13.48
CA ALA A 126 13.37 12.06 13.63
C ALA A 126 13.99 12.92 12.52
N LEU A 127 13.62 12.69 11.25
CA LEU A 127 14.09 13.47 10.10
C LEU A 127 13.72 14.95 10.22
N ARG A 128 12.50 15.26 10.69
CA ARG A 128 12.06 16.65 10.92
C ARG A 128 12.84 17.33 12.03
N ARG A 129 13.09 16.63 13.15
CA ARG A 129 13.92 17.15 14.24
C ARG A 129 15.33 17.47 13.74
N SER A 130 15.94 16.57 12.96
CA SER A 130 17.27 16.80 12.37
C SER A 130 17.28 18.03 11.46
N SER A 131 16.32 18.14 10.54
CA SER A 131 16.22 19.28 9.62
C SER A 131 16.02 20.62 10.34
N ALA A 132 15.30 20.63 11.46
CA ALA A 132 15.07 21.83 12.27
C ALA A 132 16.29 22.23 13.12
N VAL A 133 17.18 21.29 13.45
CA VAL A 133 18.47 21.59 14.10
C VAL A 133 19.42 22.23 13.07
N ASP A 134 19.53 21.66 11.88
CA ASP A 134 20.38 22.19 10.80
C ASP A 134 19.98 23.61 10.38
N ALA A 135 18.68 23.92 10.36
CA ALA A 135 18.17 25.25 10.03
C ALA A 135 18.41 26.32 11.12
N ARG A 136 18.68 25.92 12.38
CA ARG A 136 18.95 26.84 13.50
C ARG A 136 20.43 27.06 13.77
N GLY A 137 21.30 26.26 13.16
CA GLY A 137 22.76 26.38 13.23
C GLY A 137 23.40 27.17 12.08
N LYS A 138 22.59 27.68 11.14
CA LYS A 138 22.97 28.65 10.10
C LYS A 138 22.47 30.03 10.47
#